data_AF-A0A7S1M0R8-F1
#
_entry.id   AF-A0A7S1M0R8-F1
#
_cell.length_a   1.000
_cell.length_b   1.000
_cell.length_c   1.000
_cell.angle_alpha   90.00
_cell.angle_beta   90.00
_cell.angle_gamma   90.00
#
_symmetry.space_group_name_H-M   'P 1'
#
loop_
_entity.id
_entity.type
_entity.pdbx_description
1 polymer ?
#
loop_
_entity_poly.entity_id
_entity_poly.type
_entity_poly.pdbx_seq_one_letter_code
_entity_poly.pdbx_strand_id
1 'polypeptide(L)'
;MSGFRASNYPTPPTSTLDEKPDKDTGLTLNMGNDKTSMMSNSSISRTYEAYNSKDFQKWQFKQAKILRERGKAEDMDREKSYIESMIRTVMRGYICHREVDEYSDCLVRRKLVDSSDLARAGPALNTRLAEQFCKSEVATYRQCMESKLNYETIVEAAIGHTCCDDLKVDMVICLEKHSEDRKAQETHCMRDYYSLMRCGLNNMFDEYWRKVSGFGTADEMHLYEVEQDHFKKQAVSKMKSRYGD
;
A
#
# COMPACT_ATOMS: atom_id res chain seq x y z
N MET A 1 -10.48 15.08 24.47
CA MET A 1 -9.31 14.67 23.67
C MET A 1 -9.40 13.16 23.53
N SER A 2 -9.89 12.68 22.39
CA SER A 2 -10.34 11.29 22.23
C SER A 2 -9.82 10.78 20.88
N GLY A 3 -9.21 9.59 20.91
CA GLY A 3 -8.30 9.06 19.91
C GLY A 3 -8.86 8.86 18.50
N PHE A 4 -7.93 8.98 17.55
CA PHE A 4 -8.07 8.56 16.16
C PHE A 4 -8.31 7.05 16.08
N ARG A 5 -9.40 6.62 15.45
CA ARG A 5 -9.49 5.26 14.88
C ARG A 5 -8.79 5.28 13.52
N ALA A 6 -7.61 4.69 13.49
CA ALA A 6 -7.02 4.18 12.26
C ALA A 6 -7.86 2.98 11.79
N SER A 7 -8.58 3.13 10.69
CA SER A 7 -8.89 2.07 9.71
C SER A 7 -9.84 2.65 8.68
N ASN A 8 -9.37 2.87 7.45
CA ASN A 8 -10.20 3.05 6.26
C ASN A 8 -9.44 2.53 5.02
N TYR A 9 -8.88 1.33 5.14
CA TYR A 9 -8.67 0.47 3.98
C TYR A 9 -9.49 -0.80 4.24
N PRO A 10 -10.29 -1.28 3.26
CA PRO A 10 -11.10 -2.46 3.44
C PRO A 10 -10.23 -3.69 3.72
N THR A 11 -10.51 -4.39 4.82
CA THR A 11 -10.10 -5.79 4.99
C THR A 11 -10.73 -6.63 3.86
N PRO A 12 -10.00 -7.62 3.31
CA PRO A 12 -10.56 -8.47 2.26
C PRO A 12 -11.78 -9.22 2.81
N PRO A 13 -12.89 -9.30 2.04
CA PRO A 13 -14.08 -9.99 2.50
C PRO A 13 -13.83 -11.49 2.61
N THR A 14 -14.05 -12.06 3.79
CA THR A 14 -14.34 -13.48 3.97
C THR A 14 -15.65 -13.80 3.26
N SER A 15 -15.58 -14.44 2.10
CA SER A 15 -16.76 -14.84 1.34
C SER A 15 -17.34 -16.14 1.88
N THR A 16 -18.49 -16.07 2.54
CA THR A 16 -19.52 -17.11 2.43
C THR A 16 -20.49 -16.65 1.35
N LEU A 17 -20.34 -17.20 0.15
CA LEU A 17 -21.27 -17.01 -0.96
C LEU A 17 -22.34 -18.11 -0.85
N ASP A 18 -23.57 -17.69 -0.63
CA ASP A 18 -24.75 -18.42 -1.08
C ASP A 18 -25.57 -17.48 -1.98
N GLU A 19 -26.15 -18.11 -3.00
CA GLU A 19 -27.18 -17.65 -3.94
C GLU A 19 -26.78 -17.17 -5.34
N LYS A 20 -27.72 -17.52 -6.24
CA LYS A 20 -27.61 -17.99 -7.62
C LYS A 20 -27.76 -16.88 -8.68
N PRO A 21 -27.47 -17.18 -9.96
CA PRO A 21 -27.37 -16.19 -11.02
C PRO A 21 -28.70 -15.92 -11.71
N ASP A 22 -28.93 -14.67 -12.10
CA ASP A 22 -29.96 -14.32 -13.07
C ASP A 22 -29.36 -13.90 -14.43
N LYS A 23 -30.08 -14.34 -15.45
CA LYS A 23 -29.74 -14.34 -16.88
C LYS A 23 -30.08 -13.02 -17.57
N ASP A 24 -29.54 -12.92 -18.78
CA ASP A 24 -29.94 -12.07 -19.90
C ASP A 24 -29.48 -10.60 -19.89
N THR A 25 -28.63 -10.28 -20.87
CA THR A 25 -28.94 -9.25 -21.87
C THR A 25 -28.04 -9.42 -23.09
N GLY A 26 -28.68 -9.54 -24.26
CA GLY A 26 -28.04 -9.70 -25.55
C GLY A 26 -27.33 -8.44 -26.02
N LEU A 27 -26.17 -8.66 -26.66
CA LEU A 27 -25.45 -7.67 -27.44
C LEU A 27 -26.18 -7.40 -28.76
N THR A 28 -26.60 -6.16 -28.98
CA THR A 28 -26.79 -5.60 -30.33
C THR A 28 -25.87 -4.39 -30.49
N LEU A 29 -24.89 -4.54 -31.38
CA LEU A 29 -24.05 -3.48 -31.92
C LEU A 29 -24.91 -2.54 -32.77
N ASN A 30 -24.90 -1.24 -32.46
CA ASN A 30 -25.32 -0.20 -33.38
C ASN A 30 -24.19 0.83 -33.52
N MET A 31 -23.56 0.84 -34.69
CA MET A 31 -22.75 1.97 -35.16
C MET A 31 -23.67 3.03 -35.76
N GLY A 32 -23.51 4.29 -35.36
CA GLY A 32 -24.20 5.40 -36.02
C GLY A 32 -24.18 6.72 -35.27
N ASN A 33 -23.23 7.56 -35.66
CA ASN A 33 -23.26 9.03 -35.76
C ASN A 33 -23.16 9.93 -34.52
N ASP A 34 -22.07 10.70 -34.53
CA ASP A 34 -21.97 12.14 -34.23
C ASP A 34 -22.83 12.70 -33.11
N LYS A 35 -22.25 12.71 -31.91
CA LYS A 35 -22.20 13.91 -31.06
C LYS A 35 -20.85 13.97 -30.38
N THR A 36 -19.93 14.73 -30.96
CA THR A 36 -18.80 15.34 -30.25
C THR A 36 -19.38 16.31 -29.23
N SER A 37 -19.87 15.76 -28.12
CA SER A 37 -20.40 16.51 -26.99
C SER A 37 -19.20 17.08 -26.25
N MET A 38 -19.09 18.39 -26.31
CA MET A 38 -18.23 19.22 -25.50
C MET A 38 -18.41 18.87 -24.01
N MET A 39 -17.69 17.87 -23.50
CA MET A 39 -17.32 17.86 -22.10
C MET A 39 -16.39 19.06 -21.90
N SER A 40 -16.96 20.08 -21.28
CA SER A 40 -16.45 21.44 -21.22
C SER A 40 -14.97 21.52 -20.84
N ASN A 41 -14.22 22.39 -21.52
CA ASN A 41 -12.90 22.85 -21.05
C ASN A 41 -12.92 23.36 -19.58
N SER A 42 -14.11 23.70 -19.04
CA SER A 42 -14.30 24.15 -17.65
C SER A 42 -14.16 23.07 -16.59
N SER A 43 -14.47 21.80 -16.89
CA SER A 43 -14.35 20.68 -15.94
C SER A 43 -12.90 20.20 -15.84
N ILE A 44 -12.18 20.22 -16.97
CA ILE A 44 -10.74 19.93 -17.03
C ILE A 44 -9.94 21.05 -16.36
N SER A 45 -10.29 22.33 -16.58
CA SER A 45 -9.62 23.46 -15.93
C SER A 45 -9.83 23.47 -14.41
N ARG A 46 -11.04 23.13 -13.93
CA ARG A 46 -11.34 23.04 -12.48
C ARG A 46 -10.61 21.90 -11.78
N THR A 47 -10.46 20.75 -12.43
CA THR A 47 -9.65 19.65 -11.88
C THR A 47 -8.18 20.07 -11.83
N TYR A 48 -7.65 20.68 -12.89
CA TYR A 48 -6.26 21.16 -12.95
C TYR A 48 -5.92 22.24 -11.91
N GLU A 49 -6.83 23.19 -11.66
CA GLU A 49 -6.68 24.20 -10.60
C GLU A 49 -6.75 23.59 -9.19
N ALA A 50 -7.61 22.58 -8.99
CA ALA A 50 -7.73 21.89 -7.72
C ALA A 50 -6.51 20.99 -7.41
N TYR A 51 -5.93 20.34 -8.42
CA TYR A 51 -4.66 19.59 -8.31
C TYR A 51 -3.49 20.49 -7.87
N ASN A 52 -3.46 21.74 -8.33
CA ASN A 52 -2.42 22.71 -7.96
C ASN A 52 -2.80 23.55 -6.74
N SER A 53 -3.88 23.19 -6.04
CA SER A 53 -4.27 23.91 -4.83
C SER A 53 -3.29 23.64 -3.70
N LYS A 54 -2.95 24.69 -2.94
CA LYS A 54 -2.10 24.58 -1.74
C LYS A 54 -2.70 23.62 -0.71
N ASP A 55 -4.02 23.49 -0.67
CA ASP A 55 -4.72 22.61 0.27
C ASP A 55 -4.56 21.13 -0.10
N PHE A 56 -4.63 20.79 -1.39
CA PHE A 56 -4.35 19.42 -1.85
C PHE A 56 -2.90 19.03 -1.60
N GLN A 57 -1.93 19.92 -1.90
CA GLN A 57 -0.51 19.66 -1.60
C GLN A 57 -0.26 19.47 -0.10
N LYS A 58 -0.89 20.29 0.74
CA LYS A 58 -0.82 20.15 2.20
C LYS A 58 -1.44 18.83 2.68
N TRP A 59 -2.53 18.40 2.03
CA TRP A 59 -3.13 17.10 2.29
C TRP A 59 -2.19 15.96 1.89
N GLN A 60 -1.57 16.01 0.71
CA GLN A 60 -0.58 15.01 0.28
C GLN A 60 0.59 14.92 1.26
N PHE A 61 1.12 16.06 1.72
CA PHE A 61 2.17 16.09 2.74
C PHE A 61 1.73 15.42 4.06
N LYS A 62 0.48 15.65 4.48
CA LYS A 62 -0.09 14.98 5.66
C LYS A 62 -0.22 13.47 5.43
N GLN A 63 -0.65 13.02 4.25
CA GLN A 63 -0.74 11.60 3.93
C GLN A 63 0.64 10.94 3.92
N ALA A 64 1.66 11.59 3.34
CA ALA A 64 3.04 11.10 3.37
C ALA A 64 3.56 10.91 4.80
N LYS A 65 3.23 11.85 5.71
CA LYS A 65 3.58 11.70 7.13
C LYS A 65 2.84 10.54 7.80
N ILE A 66 1.56 10.36 7.51
CA ILE A 66 0.77 9.22 8.03
C ILE A 66 1.34 7.89 7.51
N LEU A 67 1.68 7.83 6.23
CA LEU A 67 2.28 6.65 5.60
C LEU A 67 3.60 6.28 6.30
N ARG A 68 4.51 7.24 6.46
CA ARG A 68 5.80 7.03 7.15
C ARG A 68 5.64 6.49 8.57
N GLU A 69 4.67 7.00 9.32
CA GLU A 69 4.46 6.62 10.73
C GLU A 69 3.56 5.38 10.90
N ARG A 70 3.06 4.79 9.81
CA ARG A 70 2.19 3.61 9.87
C ARG A 70 2.89 2.43 10.52
N GLY A 71 2.26 1.84 11.53
CA GLY A 71 2.83 0.74 12.30
C GLY A 71 3.80 1.17 13.41
N LYS A 72 3.92 2.47 13.68
CA LYS A 72 4.64 2.96 14.86
C LYS A 72 4.05 2.42 16.14
N ALA A 73 4.93 1.94 17.02
CA ALA A 73 4.57 1.48 18.35
C ALA A 73 5.54 2.09 19.37
N GLU A 74 5.06 2.32 20.60
CA GLU A 74 5.96 2.71 21.70
C GLU A 74 6.84 1.53 22.14
N ASP A 75 6.28 0.32 22.01
CA ASP A 75 6.94 -0.95 22.28
C ASP A 75 7.78 -1.40 21.08
N MET A 76 9.08 -1.59 21.32
CA MET A 76 10.06 -1.98 20.31
C MET A 76 9.80 -3.37 19.73
N ASP A 77 9.24 -4.29 20.50
CA ASP A 77 8.95 -5.65 20.01
C ASP A 77 7.78 -5.65 19.02
N ARG A 78 6.79 -4.78 19.24
CA ARG A 78 5.70 -4.55 18.29
C ARG A 78 6.18 -3.88 17.02
N GLU A 79 7.07 -2.90 17.14
CA GLU A 79 7.65 -2.24 15.97
C GLU A 79 8.50 -3.20 15.13
N LYS A 80 9.33 -4.02 15.78
CA LYS A 80 10.08 -5.10 15.13
C LYS A 80 9.15 -6.07 14.43
N SER A 81 8.09 -6.52 15.09
CA SER A 81 7.09 -7.44 14.50
C SER A 81 6.41 -6.83 13.27
N TYR A 82 6.10 -5.52 13.31
CA TYR A 82 5.57 -4.79 12.17
C TYR A 82 6.57 -4.76 11.01
N ILE A 83 7.83 -4.43 11.27
CA ILE A 83 8.91 -4.41 10.27
C ILE A 83 9.08 -5.80 9.64
N GLU A 84 9.15 -6.86 10.44
CA GLU A 84 9.26 -8.23 9.93
C GLU A 84 8.06 -8.62 9.04
N SER A 85 6.85 -8.23 9.42
CA SER A 85 5.65 -8.43 8.60
C SER A 85 5.70 -7.63 7.29
N MET A 86 6.16 -6.39 7.34
CA MET A 86 6.32 -5.53 6.17
C MET A 86 7.40 -6.08 5.23
N ILE A 87 8.54 -6.52 5.75
CA ILE A 87 9.59 -7.19 4.96
C ILE A 87 8.99 -8.38 4.23
N ARG A 88 8.26 -9.28 4.91
CA ARG A 88 7.60 -10.43 4.25
C ARG A 88 6.61 -10.01 3.17
N THR A 89 5.98 -8.84 3.31
CA THR A 89 5.01 -8.32 2.34
C THR A 89 5.72 -7.72 1.12
N VAL A 90 6.72 -6.86 1.34
CA VAL A 90 7.55 -6.22 0.30
C VAL A 90 8.37 -7.25 -0.47
N MET A 91 8.87 -8.29 0.22
CA MET A 91 9.59 -9.41 -0.39
C MET A 91 8.80 -10.05 -1.54
N ARG A 92 7.46 -10.05 -1.48
CA ARG A 92 6.64 -10.71 -2.51
C ARG A 92 6.67 -10.00 -3.86
N GLY A 93 7.10 -8.74 -3.95
CA GLY A 93 6.98 -7.95 -5.18
C GLY A 93 8.27 -7.32 -5.67
N TYR A 94 9.32 -7.23 -4.85
CA TYR A 94 10.46 -6.35 -5.16
C TYR A 94 11.61 -7.03 -5.91
N ILE A 95 11.95 -8.29 -5.57
CA ILE A 95 13.15 -8.96 -6.11
C ILE A 95 12.77 -10.24 -6.84
N CYS A 96 12.01 -11.11 -6.18
CA CYS A 96 11.60 -12.42 -6.69
C CYS A 96 10.48 -12.35 -7.76
N HIS A 97 10.42 -11.28 -8.56
CA HIS A 97 9.36 -11.06 -9.55
C HIS A 97 9.28 -12.19 -10.57
N ARG A 98 10.43 -12.72 -11.03
CA ARG A 98 10.46 -13.87 -11.94
C ARG A 98 9.85 -15.11 -11.30
N GLU A 99 10.27 -15.46 -10.09
CA GLU A 99 9.75 -16.64 -9.39
C GLU A 99 8.26 -16.48 -9.04
N VAL A 100 7.82 -15.25 -8.78
CA VAL A 100 6.42 -14.88 -8.61
C VAL A 100 5.62 -15.07 -9.90
N ASP A 101 6.14 -14.63 -11.03
CA ASP A 101 5.49 -14.75 -12.33
C ASP A 101 5.37 -16.23 -12.74
N GLU A 102 6.46 -17.00 -12.61
CA GLU A 102 6.46 -18.45 -12.89
C GLU A 102 5.45 -19.21 -12.01
N TYR A 103 5.39 -18.84 -10.73
CA TYR A 103 4.41 -19.43 -9.81
C TYR A 103 2.98 -19.03 -10.18
N SER A 104 2.75 -17.76 -10.48
CA SER A 104 1.45 -17.23 -10.92
C SER A 104 0.97 -17.93 -12.20
N ASP A 105 1.86 -18.11 -13.17
CA ASP A 105 1.58 -18.83 -14.42
C ASP A 105 1.21 -20.29 -14.17
N CYS A 106 1.86 -20.95 -13.20
CA CYS A 106 1.46 -22.30 -12.81
C CYS A 106 0.04 -22.32 -12.23
N LEU A 107 -0.28 -21.40 -11.32
CA LEU A 107 -1.61 -21.30 -10.71
C LEU A 107 -2.72 -21.13 -11.76
N VAL A 108 -2.50 -20.26 -12.75
CA VAL A 108 -3.44 -20.04 -13.87
C VAL A 108 -3.54 -21.28 -14.75
N ARG A 109 -2.41 -21.86 -15.19
CA ARG A 109 -2.41 -23.05 -16.06
C ARG A 109 -3.11 -24.24 -15.41
N ARG A 110 -3.02 -24.37 -14.09
CA ARG A 110 -3.68 -25.42 -13.31
C ARG A 110 -5.11 -25.08 -12.89
N LYS A 111 -5.63 -23.90 -13.28
CA LYS A 111 -6.97 -23.40 -12.92
C LYS A 111 -7.20 -23.37 -11.41
N LEU A 112 -6.15 -23.12 -10.65
CA LEU A 112 -6.24 -22.94 -9.20
C LEU A 112 -6.66 -21.52 -8.84
N VAL A 113 -6.47 -20.59 -9.77
CA VAL A 113 -6.81 -19.17 -9.66
C VAL A 113 -7.16 -18.66 -11.05
N ASP A 114 -8.14 -17.76 -11.13
CA ASP A 114 -8.41 -17.02 -12.35
C ASP A 114 -7.40 -15.88 -12.53
N SER A 115 -7.02 -15.61 -13.79
CA SER A 115 -6.07 -14.54 -14.11
C SER A 115 -6.49 -13.16 -13.56
N SER A 116 -7.80 -12.90 -13.48
CA SER A 116 -8.36 -11.67 -12.89
C SER A 116 -8.17 -11.57 -11.37
N ASP A 117 -8.15 -12.70 -10.66
CA ASP A 117 -7.97 -12.70 -9.21
C ASP A 117 -6.50 -12.57 -8.81
N LEU A 118 -5.58 -13.06 -9.63
CA LEU A 118 -4.14 -12.92 -9.45
C LEU A 118 -3.69 -11.45 -9.48
N ALA A 119 -4.25 -10.65 -10.40
CA ALA A 119 -3.96 -9.21 -10.48
C ALA A 119 -4.40 -8.44 -9.22
N ARG A 120 -5.41 -8.95 -8.49
CA ARG A 120 -5.99 -8.28 -7.32
C ARG A 120 -5.39 -8.74 -5.99
N ALA A 121 -5.04 -10.02 -5.88
CA ALA A 121 -4.57 -10.62 -4.62
C ALA A 121 -3.06 -10.89 -4.58
N GLY A 122 -2.38 -10.84 -5.73
CA GLY A 122 -1.01 -11.34 -5.88
C GLY A 122 -0.91 -12.87 -5.69
N PRO A 123 0.30 -13.44 -5.77
CA PRO A 123 0.53 -14.89 -5.65
C PRO A 123 0.35 -15.45 -4.22
N ALA A 124 -0.40 -14.77 -3.35
CA ALA A 124 -0.54 -15.08 -1.92
C ALA A 124 -1.35 -16.36 -1.61
N LEU A 125 -1.50 -17.28 -2.57
CA LEU A 125 -2.20 -18.54 -2.39
C LEU A 125 -1.22 -19.63 -1.98
N ASN A 126 -0.81 -19.62 -0.72
CA ASN A 126 -0.27 -20.84 -0.12
C ASN A 126 -1.44 -21.77 0.23
N THR A 127 -1.97 -22.45 -0.78
CA THR A 127 -2.96 -23.51 -0.59
C THR A 127 -2.27 -24.86 -0.73
N ARG A 128 -2.74 -25.85 0.03
CA ARG A 128 -2.27 -27.24 -0.07
C ARG A 128 -2.36 -27.79 -1.51
N LEU A 129 -3.31 -27.27 -2.30
CA LEU A 129 -3.47 -27.59 -3.72
C LEU A 129 -2.36 -26.96 -4.58
N ALA A 130 -2.00 -25.70 -4.34
CA ALA A 130 -0.88 -25.08 -5.02
C ALA A 130 0.45 -25.78 -4.72
N GLU A 131 0.70 -26.17 -3.48
CA GLU A 131 1.88 -26.96 -3.10
C GLU A 131 1.90 -28.34 -3.78
N GLN A 132 0.74 -28.90 -4.13
CA GLN A 132 0.63 -30.19 -4.83
C GLN A 132 0.83 -30.08 -6.34
N PHE A 133 0.21 -29.09 -7.00
CA PHE A 133 0.20 -28.99 -8.47
C PHE A 133 1.27 -28.05 -9.04
N CYS A 134 1.82 -27.15 -8.23
CA CYS A 134 2.85 -26.17 -8.57
C CYS A 134 4.06 -26.31 -7.64
N LYS A 135 4.38 -27.54 -7.23
CA LYS A 135 5.38 -27.84 -6.19
C LYS A 135 6.75 -27.22 -6.49
N SER A 136 7.20 -27.31 -7.74
CA SER A 136 8.52 -26.80 -8.13
C SER A 136 8.56 -25.28 -8.07
N GLU A 137 7.55 -24.63 -8.63
CA GLU A 137 7.43 -23.18 -8.71
C GLU A 137 7.27 -22.56 -7.30
N VAL A 138 6.45 -23.18 -6.44
CA VAL A 138 6.32 -22.78 -5.01
C VAL A 138 7.65 -22.90 -4.28
N ALA A 139 8.42 -23.97 -4.52
CA ALA A 139 9.68 -24.19 -3.85
C ALA A 139 10.72 -23.15 -4.27
N THR A 140 10.85 -22.87 -5.57
CA THR A 140 11.75 -21.83 -6.09
C THR A 140 11.36 -20.45 -5.59
N TYR A 141 10.06 -20.12 -5.61
CA TYR A 141 9.52 -18.88 -5.05
C TYR A 141 9.88 -18.74 -3.57
N ARG A 142 9.62 -19.77 -2.75
CA ARG A 142 9.95 -19.77 -1.32
C ARG A 142 11.45 -19.61 -1.10
N GLN A 143 12.28 -20.31 -1.87
CA GLN A 143 13.73 -20.22 -1.76
C GLN A 143 14.24 -18.80 -2.06
N CYS A 144 13.70 -18.13 -3.08
CA CYS A 144 14.04 -16.73 -3.36
C CYS A 144 13.60 -15.82 -2.20
N MET A 145 12.36 -15.98 -1.74
CA MET A 145 11.79 -15.19 -0.64
C MET A 145 12.60 -15.30 0.65
N GLU A 146 13.09 -16.49 0.97
CA GLU A 146 13.90 -16.79 2.16
C GLU A 146 15.40 -16.54 1.94
N SER A 147 15.82 -16.14 0.74
CA SER A 147 17.24 -15.94 0.45
C SER A 147 17.79 -14.72 1.19
N LYS A 148 19.02 -14.86 1.68
CA LYS A 148 19.76 -13.78 2.35
C LYS A 148 19.90 -12.55 1.45
N LEU A 149 20.19 -12.75 0.17
CA LEU A 149 20.31 -11.69 -0.82
C LEU A 149 19.02 -10.87 -0.94
N ASN A 150 17.86 -11.55 -1.04
CA ASN A 150 16.56 -10.88 -1.09
C ASN A 150 16.32 -10.02 0.16
N TYR A 151 16.63 -10.55 1.34
CA TYR A 151 16.51 -9.80 2.59
C TYR A 151 17.43 -8.57 2.61
N GLU A 152 18.71 -8.73 2.29
CA GLU A 152 19.70 -7.64 2.31
C GLU A 152 19.33 -6.52 1.34
N THR A 153 18.95 -6.84 0.10
CA THR A 153 18.57 -5.83 -0.88
C THR A 153 17.31 -5.06 -0.47
N ILE A 154 16.33 -5.69 0.19
CA ILE A 154 15.14 -4.98 0.71
C ILE A 154 15.50 -4.06 1.85
N VAL A 155 16.36 -4.51 2.76
CA VAL A 155 16.85 -3.68 3.87
C VAL A 155 17.63 -2.47 3.33
N GLU A 156 18.53 -2.69 2.37
CA GLU A 156 19.28 -1.62 1.72
C GLU A 156 18.38 -0.62 1.01
N ALA A 157 17.39 -1.10 0.25
CA ALA A 157 16.42 -0.24 -0.43
C ALA A 157 15.55 0.56 0.55
N ALA A 158 15.12 -0.06 1.66
CA ALA A 158 14.32 0.61 2.68
C ALA A 158 15.11 1.72 3.39
N ILE A 159 16.34 1.43 3.83
CA ILE A 159 17.22 2.40 4.50
C ILE A 159 17.65 3.52 3.54
N GLY A 160 17.78 3.21 2.25
CA GLY A 160 18.14 4.15 1.20
C GLY A 160 16.98 4.96 0.61
N HIS A 161 15.75 4.79 1.10
CA HIS A 161 14.57 5.43 0.51
C HIS A 161 14.59 6.95 0.71
N THR A 162 14.45 7.71 -0.37
CA THR A 162 14.61 9.19 -0.39
C THR A 162 13.60 9.93 0.50
N CYS A 163 12.39 9.41 0.66
CA CYS A 163 11.38 9.99 1.58
C CYS A 163 11.76 9.90 3.08
N CYS A 164 12.88 9.28 3.42
CA CYS A 164 13.30 9.00 4.80
C CYS A 164 14.67 9.61 5.14
N ASP A 165 15.17 10.56 4.33
CA ASP A 165 16.51 11.15 4.50
C ASP A 165 16.73 11.80 5.88
N ASP A 166 15.70 12.40 6.47
CA ASP A 166 15.79 12.98 7.81
C ASP A 166 16.04 11.90 8.88
N LEU A 167 15.34 10.76 8.79
CA LEU A 167 15.57 9.62 9.68
C LEU A 167 16.93 8.96 9.45
N LYS A 168 17.42 8.99 8.22
CA LYS A 168 18.77 8.51 7.90
C LYS A 168 19.83 9.37 8.57
N VAL A 169 19.65 10.69 8.57
CA VAL A 169 20.51 11.62 9.31
C VAL A 169 20.46 11.33 10.82
N ASP A 170 19.26 11.18 11.40
CA ASP A 170 19.11 10.87 12.82
C ASP A 170 19.84 9.57 13.21
N MET A 171 19.71 8.52 12.37
CA MET A 171 20.39 7.25 12.58
C MET A 171 21.92 7.40 12.52
N VAL A 172 22.45 8.15 11.54
CA VAL A 172 23.90 8.41 11.43
C VAL A 172 24.41 9.17 12.65
N ILE A 173 23.69 10.20 13.10
CA ILE A 173 24.04 10.96 14.30
C ILE A 173 24.09 10.04 15.53
N CYS A 174 23.13 9.12 15.68
CA CYS A 174 23.16 8.15 16.78
C CYS A 174 24.39 7.24 16.70
N LEU A 175 24.69 6.69 15.52
CA LEU A 175 25.83 5.80 15.31
C LEU A 175 27.16 6.47 15.60
N GLU A 176 27.34 7.72 15.17
CA GLU A 176 28.54 8.53 15.43
C GLU A 176 28.72 8.78 16.93
N LYS A 177 27.64 9.17 17.61
CA LYS A 177 27.64 9.41 19.06
C LYS A 177 28.06 8.19 19.89
N HIS A 178 27.79 6.99 19.39
CA HIS A 178 28.10 5.73 20.06
C HIS A 178 29.20 4.91 19.33
N SER A 179 30.02 5.56 18.48
CA SER A 179 30.99 4.92 17.60
C SER A 179 32.03 4.03 18.29
N GLU A 180 32.38 4.33 19.55
CA GLU A 180 33.38 3.60 20.33
C GLU A 180 32.85 2.29 20.97
N ASP A 181 31.53 2.12 21.06
CA ASP A 181 30.91 0.95 21.69
C ASP A 181 29.78 0.38 20.86
N ARG A 182 30.06 -0.77 20.21
CA ARG A 182 29.09 -1.52 19.42
C ARG A 182 27.84 -1.94 20.21
N LYS A 183 27.98 -2.30 21.49
CA LYS A 183 26.82 -2.66 22.32
C LYS A 183 25.97 -1.44 22.62
N ALA A 184 26.59 -0.28 22.81
CA ALA A 184 25.89 0.99 22.95
C ALA A 184 25.13 1.35 21.66
N GLN A 185 25.71 1.15 20.48
CA GLN A 185 25.01 1.33 19.20
C GLN A 185 23.77 0.43 19.10
N GLU A 186 23.92 -0.86 19.37
CA GLU A 186 22.82 -1.84 19.34
C GLU A 186 21.75 -1.55 20.41
N THR A 187 22.07 -0.84 21.49
CA THR A 187 21.08 -0.51 22.53
C THR A 187 20.38 0.82 22.24
N HIS A 188 21.14 1.84 21.84
CA HIS A 188 20.64 3.21 21.75
C HIS A 188 20.09 3.56 20.37
N CYS A 189 20.63 2.99 19.30
CA CYS A 189 20.27 3.37 17.93
C CYS A 189 19.21 2.48 17.30
N MET A 190 18.77 1.42 17.97
CA MET A 190 17.76 0.50 17.41
C MET A 190 16.41 1.16 17.18
N ARG A 191 16.05 2.18 17.97
CA ARG A 191 14.82 2.94 17.77
C ARG A 191 14.87 3.77 16.49
N ASP A 192 16.00 4.40 16.22
CA ASP A 192 16.21 5.20 15.01
C ASP A 192 16.29 4.29 13.79
N TYR A 193 16.97 3.14 13.92
CA TYR A 193 17.01 2.09 12.91
C TYR A 193 15.61 1.58 12.54
N TYR A 194 14.77 1.22 13.53
CA TYR A 194 13.42 0.75 13.26
C TYR A 194 12.52 1.84 12.69
N SER A 195 12.68 3.09 13.12
CA SER A 195 11.93 4.21 12.52
C SER A 195 12.30 4.41 11.05
N LEU A 196 13.59 4.35 10.72
CA LEU A 196 14.08 4.42 9.34
C LEU A 196 13.58 3.24 8.50
N MET A 197 13.72 2.01 9.00
CA MET A 197 13.22 0.79 8.35
C MET A 197 11.71 0.85 8.10
N ARG A 198 10.92 1.26 9.09
CA ARG A 198 9.46 1.43 8.95
C ARG A 198 9.14 2.42 7.84
N CYS A 199 9.80 3.59 7.84
CA CYS A 199 9.61 4.60 6.82
C CYS A 199 9.89 4.04 5.41
N GLY A 200 11.04 3.40 5.22
CA GLY A 200 11.43 2.82 3.94
C GLY A 200 10.46 1.76 3.45
N LEU A 201 10.15 0.78 4.30
CA LEU A 201 9.24 -0.32 3.94
C LEU A 201 7.82 0.15 3.64
N ASN A 202 7.31 1.15 4.35
CA ASN A 202 5.99 1.71 4.09
C ASN A 202 5.94 2.40 2.72
N ASN A 203 6.95 3.18 2.37
CA ASN A 203 6.99 3.84 1.06
C ASN A 203 7.22 2.84 -0.08
N MET A 204 8.14 1.89 0.08
CA MET A 204 8.34 0.82 -0.91
C MET A 204 7.06 0.03 -1.18
N PHE A 205 6.30 -0.30 -0.13
CA PHE A 205 5.02 -0.99 -0.28
C PHE A 205 3.97 -0.11 -0.97
N ASP A 206 3.88 1.17 -0.61
CA ASP A 206 2.96 2.13 -1.23
C ASP A 206 3.25 2.31 -2.72
N GLU A 207 4.53 2.49 -3.09
CA GLU A 207 4.98 2.58 -4.47
C GLU A 207 4.63 1.32 -5.28
N TYR A 208 4.91 0.14 -4.72
CA TYR A 208 4.55 -1.14 -5.32
C TYR A 208 3.03 -1.24 -5.52
N TRP A 209 2.25 -0.96 -4.49
CA TRP A 209 0.79 -1.07 -4.54
C TRP A 209 0.19 -0.09 -5.56
N ARG A 210 0.65 1.15 -5.59
CA ARG A 210 0.22 2.16 -6.58
C ARG A 210 0.53 1.71 -8.00
N LYS A 211 1.73 1.18 -8.22
CA LYS A 211 2.14 0.67 -9.53
C LYS A 211 1.24 -0.46 -10.02
N VAL A 212 0.91 -1.41 -9.14
CA VAL A 212 0.08 -2.58 -9.51
C VAL A 212 -1.40 -2.20 -9.65
N SER A 213 -1.91 -1.29 -8.82
CA SER A 213 -3.31 -0.86 -8.87
C SER A 213 -3.60 0.19 -9.95
N GLY A 214 -2.57 0.83 -10.51
CA GLY A 214 -2.72 2.01 -11.36
C GLY A 214 -3.19 3.24 -10.59
N PHE A 215 -3.15 3.21 -9.25
CA PHE A 215 -3.60 4.30 -8.40
C PHE A 215 -2.71 5.53 -8.58
N GLY A 216 -3.30 6.59 -9.13
CA GLY A 216 -2.59 7.80 -9.53
C GLY A 216 -3.11 9.06 -8.84
N THR A 217 -2.67 10.20 -9.36
CA THR A 217 -3.04 11.52 -8.82
C THR A 217 -4.55 11.78 -8.89
N ALA A 218 -5.24 11.25 -9.90
CA ALA A 218 -6.68 11.38 -10.00
C ALA A 218 -7.42 10.69 -8.86
N ASP A 219 -6.97 9.50 -8.47
CA ASP A 219 -7.53 8.77 -7.33
C ASP A 219 -7.22 9.47 -6.01
N GLU A 220 -6.02 10.03 -5.86
CA GLU A 220 -5.66 10.86 -4.70
C GLU A 220 -6.57 12.08 -4.55
N MET A 221 -6.86 12.76 -5.65
CA MET A 221 -7.75 13.90 -5.66
C MET A 221 -9.18 13.49 -5.29
N HIS A 222 -9.64 12.36 -5.81
CA HIS A 222 -10.93 11.80 -5.40
C HIS A 222 -10.98 11.52 -3.89
N LEU A 223 -9.94 10.91 -3.31
CA LEU A 223 -9.86 10.69 -1.87
C LEU A 223 -9.87 12.01 -1.07
N TYR A 224 -9.15 13.02 -1.55
CA TYR A 224 -9.15 14.35 -0.94
C TYR A 224 -10.55 14.96 -0.93
N GLU A 225 -11.28 14.92 -2.04
CA GLU A 225 -12.65 15.43 -2.13
C GLU A 225 -13.61 14.69 -1.19
N VAL A 226 -13.51 13.36 -1.12
CA VAL A 226 -14.28 12.53 -0.19
C VAL A 226 -13.98 12.89 1.27
N GLU A 227 -12.72 13.11 1.63
CA GLU A 227 -12.32 13.52 2.99
C GLU A 227 -12.88 14.92 3.33
N GLN A 228 -12.80 15.87 2.40
CA GLN A 228 -13.38 17.21 2.56
C GLN A 228 -14.90 17.16 2.79
N ASP A 229 -15.60 16.37 1.99
CA ASP A 229 -17.06 16.23 2.12
C ASP A 229 -17.46 15.53 3.41
N HIS A 230 -16.68 14.56 3.87
CA HIS A 230 -16.87 13.95 5.18
C HIS A 230 -16.68 14.98 6.31
N PHE A 231 -15.64 15.83 6.25
CA PHE A 231 -15.46 16.91 7.23
C PHE A 231 -16.60 17.91 7.22
N LYS A 232 -17.09 18.32 6.04
CA LYS A 232 -18.25 19.21 5.91
C LYS A 232 -19.49 18.60 6.56
N LYS A 233 -19.79 17.33 6.28
CA LYS A 233 -20.93 16.60 6.89
C LYS A 233 -20.82 16.54 8.42
N GLN A 234 -19.63 16.25 8.95
CA GLN A 234 -19.40 16.26 10.40
C GLN A 234 -19.55 17.66 11.02
N ALA A 235 -19.08 18.70 10.35
CA ALA A 235 -19.23 20.08 10.81
C ALA A 235 -20.70 20.51 10.87
N VAL A 236 -21.49 20.17 9.84
CA VAL A 236 -22.94 20.41 9.81
C VAL A 236 -23.65 19.65 10.91
N SER A 237 -23.31 18.37 11.13
CA SER A 237 -23.88 17.57 12.23
C SER A 237 -23.58 18.18 13.60
N LYS A 238 -22.34 18.64 13.83
CA LYS A 238 -21.94 19.33 15.08
C LYS A 238 -22.62 20.69 15.27
N MET A 239 -22.92 21.41 14.20
CA MET A 239 -23.69 22.65 14.28
C MET A 239 -25.15 22.38 14.61
N LYS A 240 -25.79 21.43 13.92
CA LYS A 240 -27.17 21.00 14.23
C LYS A 240 -27.32 20.50 15.67
N SER A 241 -26.33 19.80 16.23
CA SER A 241 -26.38 19.37 17.63
C SER A 241 -26.18 20.50 18.65
N ARG A 242 -25.60 21.64 18.25
CA ARG A 242 -25.38 22.80 19.14
C ARG A 242 -26.50 23.83 19.09
N TYR A 243 -27.16 23.94 17.95
CA TYR A 243 -28.23 24.89 17.70
C TYR A 243 -29.54 24.15 17.42
N GLY A 244 -29.81 23.09 18.19
CA GLY A 244 -30.90 22.13 17.94
C GLY A 244 -32.24 22.79 17.58
N ASP A 245 -32.99 22.06 16.75
CA ASP A 245 -34.39 22.30 16.42
C ASP A 245 -35.23 22.73 17.64
#